data_AF-A0A9D1TYM9-F1
#
_entry.id   AF-A0A9D1TYM9-F1
#
_cell.length_a   1.000
_cell.length_b   1.000
_cell.length_c   1.000
_cell.angle_alpha   90.00
_cell.angle_beta   90.00
_cell.angle_gamma   90.00
#
_symmetry.space_group_name_H-M   'P 1'
#
loop_
_entity.id
_entity.type
_entity.pdbx_description
1 polymer ?
#
loop_
_entity_poly.entity_id
_entity_poly.type
_entity_poly.pdbx_seq_one_letter_code
_entity_poly.pdbx_strand_id
1 'polypeptide(L)'
;KIEYLEQGLKKFVDTYEERGITSVAFPMLGTHNGGLDKDIVRTLMVSYLSQCNIPVEIYDYDPMASDDMFETFREKWLSIPYDELKKVTHIRQKRQIETINNALRNDNLKSMISLISYPGIGIKTMECCFKIVMRYQKQTALFVT
;
A
#
# COMPACT_ATOMS: atom_id res chain seq x y z
N LYS A 1 10.38 1.04 -20.39
CA LYS A 1 11.52 0.46 -21.12
C LYS A 1 12.76 0.56 -20.25
N ILE A 2 13.72 -0.36 -20.39
CA ILE A 2 14.90 -0.43 -19.52
C ILE A 2 15.78 0.83 -19.62
N GLU A 3 15.81 1.47 -20.79
CA GLU A 3 16.61 2.68 -21.05
C GLU A 3 16.14 3.88 -20.22
N TYR A 4 14.86 3.96 -19.88
CA TYR A 4 14.35 5.01 -18.99
C TYR A 4 14.75 4.80 -17.54
N LEU A 5 14.85 3.53 -17.11
CA LEU A 5 15.36 3.20 -15.79
C LEU A 5 16.84 3.60 -15.70
N GLU A 6 17.64 3.22 -16.70
CA GLU A 6 19.06 3.55 -16.78
C GLU A 6 19.30 5.07 -16.76
N GLN A 7 18.57 5.83 -17.58
CA GLN A 7 18.67 7.30 -17.60
C GLN A 7 18.28 7.94 -16.26
N GLY A 8 17.25 7.41 -15.59
CA GLY A 8 16.83 7.88 -14.26
C GLY A 8 17.88 7.62 -13.19
N LEU A 9 18.43 6.40 -13.17
CA LEU A 9 19.52 6.01 -12.26
C LEU A 9 20.77 6.85 -12.50
N LYS A 10 21.18 7.00 -13.75
CA LYS A 10 22.30 7.87 -14.11
C LYS A 10 22.09 9.30 -13.62
N LYS A 11 20.90 9.88 -13.87
CA LYS A 11 20.61 11.25 -13.44
C LYS A 11 20.63 11.39 -11.91
N PHE A 12 20.19 10.37 -11.19
CA PHE A 12 20.27 10.35 -9.73
C PHE A 12 21.72 10.36 -9.26
N VAL A 13 22.56 9.43 -9.74
CA VAL A 13 24.00 9.37 -9.42
C VAL A 13 24.70 10.69 -9.75
N ASP A 14 24.36 11.30 -10.89
CA ASP A 14 24.98 12.57 -11.33
C ASP A 14 24.57 13.79 -10.49
N THR A 15 23.47 13.74 -9.71
CA THR A 15 22.91 14.96 -9.07
C THR A 15 22.55 14.84 -7.59
N TYR A 16 22.69 13.66 -6.96
CA TYR A 16 22.27 13.48 -5.57
C TYR A 16 23.06 14.39 -4.60
N GLU A 17 24.36 14.58 -4.83
CA GLU A 17 25.24 15.42 -4.00
C GLU A 17 24.86 16.90 -4.09
N GLU A 18 24.68 17.42 -5.30
CA GLU A 18 24.24 18.81 -5.55
C GLU A 18 22.87 19.09 -4.92
N ARG A 19 22.04 18.06 -4.81
CA ARG A 19 20.71 18.13 -4.18
C ARG A 19 20.74 17.92 -2.66
N GLY A 20 21.92 17.70 -2.07
CA GLY A 20 22.08 17.50 -0.63
C GLY A 20 21.44 16.21 -0.11
N ILE A 21 21.29 15.18 -0.96
CA ILE A 21 20.74 13.89 -0.55
C ILE A 21 21.82 13.12 0.22
N THR A 22 21.53 12.77 1.46
CA THR A 22 22.48 12.08 2.37
C THR A 22 22.17 10.60 2.58
N SER A 23 21.00 10.12 2.14
CA SER A 23 20.58 8.72 2.14
C SER A 23 19.38 8.53 1.20
N VAL A 24 19.20 7.32 0.65
CA VAL A 24 18.07 7.03 -0.25
C VAL A 24 17.58 5.59 -0.12
N ALA A 25 16.27 5.39 -0.28
CA ALA A 25 15.66 4.08 -0.43
C ALA A 25 14.87 4.03 -1.76
N PHE A 26 15.14 3.03 -2.59
CA PHE A 26 14.45 2.79 -3.86
C PHE A 26 13.61 1.51 -3.80
N PRO A 27 12.33 1.55 -4.22
CA PRO A 27 11.62 0.32 -4.55
C PRO A 27 12.19 -0.30 -5.83
N MET A 28 11.99 -1.60 -6.05
CA MET A 28 12.20 -2.22 -7.37
C MET A 28 11.42 -1.45 -8.46
N LEU A 29 12.13 -0.97 -9.49
CA LEU A 29 11.56 -0.07 -10.50
C LEU A 29 11.21 -0.81 -11.80
N GLY A 30 9.99 -0.59 -12.31
CA GLY A 30 9.57 -1.08 -13.63
C GLY A 30 9.31 -2.58 -13.74
N THR A 31 9.40 -3.34 -12.64
CA THR A 31 9.18 -4.80 -12.61
C THR A 31 7.72 -5.22 -12.56
N HIS A 32 6.81 -4.34 -12.11
CA HIS A 32 5.38 -4.65 -12.00
C HIS A 32 4.62 -4.32 -13.28
N ASN A 33 4.20 -3.06 -13.47
CA ASN A 33 3.45 -2.65 -14.66
C ASN A 33 4.32 -2.45 -15.92
N GLY A 34 5.65 -2.48 -15.77
CA GLY A 34 6.61 -2.24 -16.84
C GLY A 34 7.11 -3.49 -17.55
N GLY A 35 6.79 -4.68 -17.02
CA GLY A 35 7.17 -5.98 -17.60
C GLY A 35 8.68 -6.21 -17.69
N LEU A 36 9.49 -5.46 -16.95
CA LEU A 36 10.93 -5.64 -16.95
C LEU A 36 11.33 -6.84 -16.10
N ASP A 37 12.31 -7.58 -16.57
CA ASP A 37 12.89 -8.70 -15.84
C ASP A 37 13.50 -8.20 -14.51
N LYS A 38 13.11 -8.87 -13.43
CA LYS A 38 13.43 -8.44 -12.07
C LYS A 38 14.92 -8.54 -11.75
N ASP A 39 15.60 -9.55 -12.27
CA ASP A 39 17.02 -9.78 -12.02
C ASP A 39 17.86 -8.80 -12.84
N ILE A 40 17.45 -8.51 -14.08
CA ILE A 40 18.07 -7.47 -14.91
C ILE A 40 17.93 -6.10 -14.24
N VAL A 41 16.73 -5.73 -13.79
CA VAL A 41 16.49 -4.46 -13.08
C VAL A 41 17.33 -4.37 -11.81
N ARG A 42 17.33 -5.42 -10.99
CA ARG A 42 18.11 -5.45 -9.75
C ARG A 42 19.58 -5.23 -10.02
N THR A 43 20.13 -5.94 -11.00
CA THR A 43 21.55 -5.83 -11.39
C THR A 43 21.88 -4.40 -11.83
N LEU A 44 21.02 -3.79 -12.65
CA LEU A 44 21.20 -2.41 -13.10
C LEU A 44 21.09 -1.39 -11.96
N MET A 45 20.13 -1.54 -11.06
CA MET A 45 19.99 -0.66 -9.90
C MET A 45 21.22 -0.74 -9.00
N VAL A 46 21.71 -1.95 -8.70
CA VAL A 46 22.91 -2.16 -7.89
C VAL A 46 24.14 -1.51 -8.54
N SER A 47 24.34 -1.69 -9.85
CA SER A 47 25.53 -1.17 -10.53
C SER A 47 25.61 0.36 -10.56
N TYR A 48 24.48 1.05 -10.64
CA TYR A 48 24.44 2.52 -10.58
C TYR A 48 24.51 3.02 -9.13
N LEU A 49 23.67 2.48 -8.25
CA LEU A 49 23.51 3.01 -6.90
C LEU A 49 24.72 2.71 -5.99
N SER A 50 25.53 1.69 -6.30
CA SER A 50 26.78 1.43 -5.59
C SER A 50 27.86 2.49 -5.81
N GLN A 51 27.67 3.41 -6.77
CA GLN A 51 28.59 4.52 -7.02
C GLN A 51 28.35 5.70 -6.07
N CYS A 52 27.22 5.73 -5.36
CA CYS A 52 26.88 6.77 -4.41
C CYS A 52 27.65 6.59 -3.09
N ASN A 53 28.16 7.68 -2.53
CA ASN A 53 28.85 7.69 -1.23
C ASN A 53 27.88 7.90 -0.05
N ILE A 54 26.64 7.41 -0.19
CA ILE A 54 25.58 7.54 0.81
C ILE A 54 24.95 6.17 1.08
N PRO A 55 24.29 5.97 2.23
CA PRO A 55 23.48 4.78 2.45
C PRO A 55 22.38 4.67 1.38
N VAL A 56 22.36 3.53 0.69
CA VAL A 56 21.34 3.18 -0.31
C VAL A 56 20.66 1.87 0.06
N GLU A 57 19.34 1.88 0.14
CA GLU A 57 18.52 0.69 0.33
C GLU A 57 17.68 0.41 -0.92
N ILE A 58 17.64 -0.84 -1.38
CA ILE A 58 16.73 -1.28 -2.43
C ILE A 58 15.76 -2.27 -1.80
N TYR A 59 14.47 -1.90 -1.75
CA TYR A 59 13.44 -2.76 -1.19
C TYR A 59 12.53 -3.31 -2.30
N ASP A 60 11.97 -4.48 -2.01
CA ASP A 60 11.08 -5.20 -2.91
C ASP A 60 9.70 -5.29 -2.27
N TYR A 61 8.65 -5.19 -3.10
CA TYR A 61 7.29 -5.33 -2.58
C TYR A 61 7.04 -6.79 -2.25
N ASP A 62 6.86 -7.08 -0.96
CA ASP A 62 6.34 -8.36 -0.50
C ASP A 62 4.83 -8.23 -0.23
N PRO A 63 3.97 -8.84 -1.06
CA PRO A 63 2.52 -8.83 -0.83
C PRO A 63 2.11 -9.55 0.46
N MET A 64 3.00 -10.36 1.05
CA MET A 64 2.75 -11.12 2.27
C MET A 64 3.33 -10.47 3.53
N ALA A 65 4.04 -9.35 3.39
CA ALA A 65 4.54 -8.59 4.53
C ALA A 65 3.38 -8.12 5.42
N SER A 66 3.63 -8.05 6.73
CA SER A 66 2.67 -7.53 7.69
C SER A 66 2.38 -6.05 7.42
N ASP A 67 1.10 -5.69 7.37
CA ASP A 67 0.63 -4.32 7.22
C ASP A 67 -0.26 -3.98 8.41
N ASP A 68 0.31 -3.29 9.40
CA ASP A 68 -0.41 -2.89 10.62
C ASP A 68 -1.63 -2.02 10.33
N MET A 69 -1.59 -1.24 9.23
CA MET A 69 -2.75 -0.45 8.79
C MET A 69 -3.88 -1.35 8.29
N PHE A 70 -3.54 -2.42 7.56
CA PHE A 70 -4.50 -3.42 7.13
C PHE A 70 -5.15 -4.13 8.32
N GLU A 71 -4.35 -4.61 9.27
CA GLU A 71 -4.89 -5.30 10.45
C GLU A 71 -5.79 -4.36 11.27
N THR A 72 -5.35 -3.13 11.52
CA THR A 72 -6.18 -2.13 12.23
C THR A 72 -7.47 -1.84 11.48
N PHE A 73 -7.41 -1.65 10.16
CA PHE A 73 -8.59 -1.41 9.33
C PHE A 73 -9.55 -2.59 9.40
N ARG A 74 -9.03 -3.81 9.25
CA ARG A 74 -9.79 -5.07 9.30
C ARG A 74 -10.50 -5.24 10.63
N GLU A 75 -9.79 -5.09 11.74
CA GLU A 75 -10.36 -5.19 13.09
C GLU A 75 -11.49 -4.18 13.30
N LYS A 76 -11.24 -2.91 12.96
CA LYS A 76 -12.24 -1.84 13.11
C LYS A 76 -13.44 -2.09 12.21
N TRP A 77 -13.23 -2.43 10.95
CA TRP A 77 -14.31 -2.76 10.01
C TRP A 77 -15.20 -3.88 10.55
N LEU A 78 -14.58 -4.98 11.01
CA LEU A 78 -15.30 -6.15 11.52
C LEU A 78 -15.97 -5.90 12.88
N SER A 79 -15.57 -4.86 13.59
CA SER A 79 -16.19 -4.43 14.85
C SER A 79 -17.47 -3.61 14.67
N ILE A 80 -17.69 -3.03 13.50
CA ILE A 80 -18.88 -2.21 13.20
C ILE A 80 -20.05 -3.15 12.85
N PRO A 81 -21.21 -3.05 13.53
CA PRO A 81 -22.40 -3.81 13.18
C PRO A 81 -22.80 -3.60 11.71
N TYR A 82 -23.26 -4.67 11.05
CA TYR A 82 -23.51 -4.64 9.61
C TYR A 82 -24.54 -3.57 9.18
N ASP A 83 -25.56 -3.36 10.00
CA ASP A 83 -26.61 -2.35 9.81
C ASP A 83 -26.12 -0.91 10.04
N GLU A 84 -24.99 -0.75 10.74
CA GLU A 84 -24.32 0.55 10.94
C GLU A 84 -23.27 0.85 9.86
N LEU A 85 -22.67 -0.17 9.23
CA LEU A 85 -21.64 0.02 8.19
C LEU A 85 -22.09 0.98 7.10
N LYS A 86 -23.35 0.89 6.66
CA LYS A 86 -23.89 1.80 5.62
C LYS A 86 -23.95 3.26 6.11
N LYS A 87 -24.32 3.46 7.37
CA LYS A 87 -24.44 4.80 7.98
C LYS A 87 -23.07 5.41 8.18
N VAL A 88 -22.13 4.62 8.70
CA VAL A 88 -20.77 5.03 9.02
C VAL A 88 -19.99 5.33 7.74
N THR A 89 -19.97 4.41 6.77
CA THR A 89 -19.13 4.52 5.56
C THR A 89 -19.72 5.37 4.44
N HIS A 90 -21.01 5.71 4.51
CA HIS A 90 -21.78 6.35 3.45
C HIS A 90 -21.80 5.58 2.11
N ILE A 91 -21.45 4.28 2.13
CA ILE A 91 -21.54 3.43 0.93
C ILE A 91 -23.02 3.27 0.54
N ARG A 92 -23.32 3.55 -0.74
CA ARG A 92 -24.70 3.50 -1.24
C ARG A 92 -25.13 2.07 -1.59
N GLN A 93 -24.23 1.28 -2.19
CA GLN A 93 -24.55 -0.03 -2.72
C GLN A 93 -24.19 -1.13 -1.71
N LYS A 94 -25.19 -1.95 -1.33
CA LYS A 94 -25.01 -3.08 -0.41
C LYS A 94 -23.91 -4.05 -0.88
N ARG A 95 -23.85 -4.29 -2.19
CA ARG A 95 -22.84 -5.16 -2.82
C ARG A 95 -21.41 -4.73 -2.49
N GLN A 96 -21.11 -3.43 -2.42
CA GLN A 96 -19.76 -2.96 -2.09
C GLN A 96 -19.36 -3.31 -0.65
N ILE A 97 -20.30 -3.22 0.30
CA ILE A 97 -20.09 -3.63 1.70
C ILE A 97 -19.86 -5.14 1.78
N GLU A 98 -20.66 -5.92 1.05
CA GLU A 98 -20.51 -7.38 0.97
C GLU A 98 -19.15 -7.78 0.35
N THR A 99 -18.73 -7.11 -0.73
CA THR A 99 -17.40 -7.33 -1.34
C THR A 99 -16.27 -7.07 -0.34
N ILE A 100 -16.30 -5.93 0.39
CA ILE A 100 -15.27 -5.62 1.40
C ILE A 100 -15.31 -6.64 2.54
N ASN A 101 -16.49 -7.02 3.03
CA ASN A 101 -16.61 -8.04 4.08
C ASN A 101 -16.04 -9.39 3.66
N ASN A 102 -16.31 -9.83 2.44
CA ASN A 102 -15.78 -11.09 1.92
C ASN A 102 -14.25 -11.03 1.78
N ALA A 103 -13.73 -9.94 1.23
CA ALA A 103 -12.29 -9.69 1.09
C ALA A 103 -11.56 -9.73 2.44
N LEU A 104 -12.16 -9.19 3.51
CA LEU A 104 -11.54 -9.15 4.85
C LEU A 104 -11.70 -10.44 5.67
N ARG A 105 -12.71 -11.26 5.38
CA ARG A 105 -13.04 -12.48 6.16
C ARG A 105 -12.53 -13.76 5.53
N ASN A 106 -12.70 -13.88 4.21
CA ASN A 106 -12.58 -15.15 3.51
C ASN A 106 -11.33 -15.23 2.64
N ASP A 107 -10.79 -14.08 2.23
CA ASP A 107 -9.58 -14.03 1.44
C ASP A 107 -8.34 -13.83 2.32
N ASN A 108 -7.22 -14.43 1.92
CA ASN A 108 -5.94 -14.33 2.62
C ASN A 108 -5.22 -13.01 2.27
N LEU A 109 -5.95 -11.89 2.35
CA LEU A 109 -5.39 -10.55 2.16
C LEU A 109 -4.55 -10.18 3.38
N LYS A 110 -3.42 -9.52 3.14
CA LYS A 110 -2.46 -9.12 4.18
C LYS A 110 -2.06 -7.65 4.14
N SER A 111 -2.55 -6.90 3.16
CA SER A 111 -2.14 -5.50 2.97
C SER A 111 -3.26 -4.63 2.42
N MET A 112 -3.19 -3.34 2.73
CA MET A 112 -4.09 -2.32 2.19
C MET A 112 -4.00 -2.26 0.66
N ILE A 113 -2.82 -2.51 0.10
CA ILE A 113 -2.62 -2.56 -1.35
C ILE A 113 -3.46 -3.69 -1.96
N SER A 114 -3.41 -4.89 -1.39
CA SER A 114 -4.19 -6.03 -1.86
C SER A 114 -5.71 -5.80 -1.77
N LEU A 115 -6.16 -5.10 -0.71
CA LEU A 115 -7.55 -4.71 -0.54
C LEU A 115 -8.01 -3.62 -1.52
N ILE A 116 -7.16 -2.62 -1.80
CA ILE A 116 -7.46 -1.53 -2.75
C ILE A 116 -7.53 -2.06 -4.19
N SER A 117 -6.70 -3.03 -4.53
CA SER A 117 -6.68 -3.68 -5.84
C SER A 117 -7.75 -4.77 -5.98
N TYR A 118 -8.55 -5.03 -4.94
CA TYR A 118 -9.54 -6.11 -4.94
C TYR A 118 -10.67 -5.85 -5.96
N PRO A 119 -11.01 -6.82 -6.82
CA PRO A 119 -12.02 -6.64 -7.86
C PRO A 119 -13.38 -6.19 -7.32
N GLY A 120 -13.96 -5.18 -7.96
CA GLY A 120 -15.29 -4.68 -7.60
C GLY A 120 -15.31 -3.59 -6.53
N ILE A 121 -14.14 -3.15 -6.04
CA ILE A 121 -14.04 -1.97 -5.17
C ILE A 121 -13.20 -0.89 -5.87
N GLY A 122 -13.79 0.30 -6.05
CA GLY A 122 -13.08 1.44 -6.63
C GLY A 122 -12.19 2.13 -5.60
N ILE A 123 -11.03 2.64 -6.03
CA ILE A 123 -10.06 3.34 -5.16
C ILE A 123 -10.70 4.47 -4.33
N LYS A 124 -11.61 5.26 -4.92
CA LYS A 124 -12.32 6.33 -4.19
C LYS A 124 -13.26 5.80 -3.11
N THR A 125 -13.83 4.63 -3.30
CA THR A 125 -14.64 3.97 -2.26
C THR A 125 -13.74 3.54 -1.11
N MET A 126 -12.60 2.91 -1.41
CA MET A 126 -11.63 2.50 -0.38
C MET A 126 -11.03 3.70 0.38
N GLU A 127 -10.67 4.79 -0.30
CA GLU A 127 -10.20 6.02 0.34
C GLU A 127 -11.21 6.54 1.38
N CYS A 128 -12.50 6.59 1.02
CA CYS A 128 -13.56 7.01 1.95
C CYS A 128 -13.70 6.04 3.12
N CYS A 129 -13.76 4.74 2.85
CA CYS A 129 -13.88 3.72 3.89
C CYS A 129 -12.72 3.81 4.87
N PHE A 130 -11.49 3.92 4.38
CA PHE A 130 -10.30 4.02 5.20
C PHE A 130 -10.36 5.22 6.14
N LYS A 131 -10.65 6.42 5.62
CA LYS A 131 -10.75 7.64 6.44
C LYS A 131 -11.75 7.53 7.58
N ILE A 132 -12.89 6.88 7.31
CA ILE A 132 -13.98 6.76 8.27
C ILE A 132 -13.67 5.66 9.29
N VAL A 133 -13.33 4.47 8.82
CA VAL A 133 -13.13 3.27 9.65
C VAL A 133 -11.94 3.44 10.57
N MET A 134 -10.84 4.03 10.10
CA MET A 134 -9.66 4.25 10.94
C MET A 134 -9.93 5.24 12.09
N ARG A 135 -10.89 6.15 11.91
CA ARG A 135 -11.34 7.10 12.94
C ARG A 135 -12.46 6.55 13.82
N TYR A 136 -13.06 5.42 13.46
CA TYR A 136 -14.13 4.82 14.26
C TYR A 136 -13.62 4.46 15.65
N GLN A 137 -14.34 4.94 16.66
CA GLN A 137 -14.16 4.59 18.06
C GLN A 137 -15.45 3.89 18.49
N LYS A 138 -15.32 2.64 18.95
CA LYS A 138 -16.46 1.89 19.49
C LYS A 138 -16.97 2.65 20.71
N GLN A 139 -18.24 3.02 20.71
CA GLN A 139 -18.85 3.69 21.84
C GLN A 139 -18.93 2.69 23.00
N THR A 140 -18.05 2.82 23.99
CA THR A 140 -18.13 2.00 25.20
C THR A 140 -19.32 2.51 26.01
N ALA A 141 -20.45 1.79 25.94
CA ALA A 141 -21.53 2.00 26.89
C ALA A 141 -21.02 1.59 28.28
N LEU A 142 -20.59 2.58 29.08
CA LEU A 142 -20.37 2.42 30.51
C LEU A 142 -21.75 2.19 31.14
N PHE A 143 -22.12 0.93 31.35
CA PHE A 143 -23.23 0.60 32.23
C PHE A 143 -22.77 0.85 33.66
N VAL A 144 -23.13 2.01 34.22
CA VAL A 144 -23.13 2.22 35.67
C VAL A 144 -24.40 1.53 36.18
N THR A 145 -24.22 0.49 36.99
CA THR A 145 -25.32 -0.26 37.62
C THR A 145 -25.85 0.51 38.83
#